data_AF-A0A3N0GLJ2-F1
#
_entry.id   AF-A0A3N0GLJ2-F1
#
_cell.length_a   1.000
_cell.length_b   1.000
_cell.length_c   1.000
_cell.angle_alpha   90.00
_cell.angle_beta   90.00
_cell.angle_gamma   90.00
#
_symmetry.space_group_name_H-M   'P 1'
#
loop_
_entity.id
_entity.type
_entity.pdbx_description
1 polymer ?
#
loop_
_entity_poly.entity_id
_entity_poly.type
_entity_poly.pdbx_seq_one_letter_code
_entity_poly.pdbx_strand_id
1 'polypeptide(L)'
;MIDSCPLVELDIGDDLGDVSAGNLHALIQEHESDVIGPLWLDEIRTAAPRVARRYSPSVYARTTAWNADAIDDLVQDVVERMMVKGQAQYICDVANDFGHARALIYRQVRMTLIDRRQRTAIDNLFDRAVERLGSPPFDQVKSRPRSWRIDGPMSDPAPASRRLTSSLAALPRLPGNGMERASAIWTTETLSDALMLICGAVGEVDEPELRRILEESLTVFATAEVVSDDAGTEIRSGELDPGNLTMANEITQRLLATLTLEEATLLAGKWIGDSDGDIARRLGVSRPTAAKYKESAFAKVRDELTEQSEAVVGYVFARLQSLVIARAGGGAR
;
A
#
# COMPACT_ATOMS: atom_id res chain seq x y z
N MET A 1 10.10 -6.98 -36.69
CA MET A 1 8.65 -7.04 -36.97
C MET A 1 8.02 -7.75 -35.79
N ILE A 2 7.10 -7.08 -35.11
CA ILE A 2 6.66 -7.43 -33.76
C ILE A 2 5.71 -8.63 -33.85
N ASP A 3 6.28 -9.79 -33.58
CA ASP A 3 5.59 -10.98 -33.12
C ASP A 3 5.43 -10.82 -31.61
N SER A 4 4.20 -10.81 -31.08
CA SER A 4 3.88 -11.15 -29.68
C SER A 4 2.37 -11.09 -29.46
N CYS A 5 1.73 -12.21 -29.75
CA CYS A 5 0.50 -12.62 -29.10
C CYS A 5 0.82 -13.07 -27.67
N PRO A 6 0.08 -12.60 -26.64
CA PRO A 6 -0.03 -13.35 -25.40
C PRO A 6 -1.50 -13.48 -25.03
N LEU A 7 -2.25 -14.27 -25.79
CA LEU A 7 -3.55 -14.79 -25.35
C LEU A 7 -3.31 -16.17 -24.75
N VAL A 8 -2.83 -16.18 -23.51
CA VAL A 8 -2.91 -17.37 -22.65
C VAL A 8 -4.34 -17.41 -22.11
N GLU A 9 -4.99 -18.54 -22.37
CA GLU A 9 -6.30 -18.94 -21.87
C GLU A 9 -6.39 -18.73 -20.35
N LEU A 10 -7.42 -17.98 -19.92
CA LEU A 10 -7.90 -17.99 -18.55
C LEU A 10 -9.41 -18.20 -18.60
N ASP A 11 -9.77 -19.47 -18.49
CA ASP A 11 -11.10 -19.99 -18.21
C ASP A 11 -11.59 -19.44 -16.86
N ILE A 12 -12.62 -18.59 -16.88
CA ILE A 12 -13.36 -18.18 -15.69
C ILE A 12 -14.82 -17.99 -16.11
N GLY A 13 -15.67 -18.95 -15.73
CA GLY A 13 -17.11 -18.92 -15.95
C GLY A 13 -17.76 -17.68 -15.35
N ASP A 14 -18.17 -16.75 -16.21
CA ASP A 14 -19.13 -15.72 -15.84
C ASP A 14 -20.51 -16.39 -15.74
N ASP A 15 -21.06 -16.43 -14.53
CA ASP A 15 -22.48 -16.70 -14.29
C ASP A 15 -23.31 -15.57 -14.92
N LEU A 16 -23.54 -15.69 -16.23
CA LEU A 16 -24.37 -14.83 -17.05
C LEU A 16 -25.84 -15.14 -16.73
N GLY A 17 -26.28 -14.68 -15.56
CA GLY A 17 -27.68 -14.69 -15.18
C GLY A 17 -28.55 -13.98 -16.22
N ASP A 18 -29.55 -14.72 -16.67
CA ASP A 18 -30.64 -14.39 -17.60
C ASP A 18 -30.28 -14.20 -19.09
N VAL A 19 -30.61 -15.23 -19.86
CA VAL A 19 -30.57 -15.29 -21.33
C VAL A 19 -31.68 -14.41 -21.88
N SER A 20 -31.48 -13.09 -21.83
CA SER A 20 -32.36 -12.14 -22.52
C SER A 20 -32.05 -12.12 -24.01
N ALA A 21 -33.12 -12.17 -24.81
CA ALA A 21 -33.15 -12.18 -26.27
C ALA A 21 -32.66 -10.86 -26.89
N GLY A 22 -31.36 -10.58 -26.81
CA GLY A 22 -30.77 -9.47 -27.53
C GLY A 22 -30.56 -9.78 -29.01
N ASN A 23 -30.64 -8.75 -29.85
CA ASN A 23 -30.50 -8.89 -31.29
C ASN A 23 -29.13 -8.37 -31.74
N LEU A 24 -28.19 -9.28 -32.00
CA LEU A 24 -26.85 -8.93 -32.49
C LEU A 24 -26.92 -8.11 -33.79
N HIS A 25 -27.87 -8.42 -34.67
CA HIS A 25 -28.04 -7.69 -35.93
C HIS A 25 -28.43 -6.23 -35.69
N ALA A 26 -29.24 -5.95 -34.67
CA ALA A 26 -29.61 -4.58 -34.31
C ALA A 26 -28.42 -3.78 -33.77
N LEU A 27 -27.54 -4.41 -32.96
CA LEU A 27 -26.29 -3.77 -32.51
C LEU A 27 -25.34 -3.47 -33.67
N ILE A 28 -25.23 -4.37 -34.65
CA ILE A 28 -24.40 -4.16 -35.85
C ILE A 28 -24.97 -3.03 -36.71
N GLN A 29 -26.29 -3.02 -36.98
CA GLN A 29 -26.93 -1.95 -37.75
C GLN A 29 -26.77 -0.57 -37.09
N GLU A 30 -26.88 -0.50 -35.76
CA GLU A 30 -26.64 0.73 -35.02
C GLU A 30 -25.17 1.16 -35.11
N HIS A 31 -24.23 0.22 -35.03
CA HIS A 31 -22.81 0.52 -35.19
C HIS A 31 -22.49 1.12 -36.56
N GLU A 32 -23.10 0.60 -37.64
CA GLU A 32 -22.92 1.13 -39.00
C GLU A 32 -23.43 2.57 -39.17
N SER A 33 -24.42 2.97 -38.36
CA SER A 33 -25.05 4.29 -38.45
C SER A 33 -24.43 5.30 -37.48
N ASP A 34 -24.30 4.92 -36.21
CA ASP A 34 -23.99 5.82 -35.08
C ASP A 34 -22.68 5.45 -34.36
N VAL A 35 -22.01 4.36 -34.75
CA VAL A 35 -20.84 3.75 -34.09
C VAL A 35 -21.14 3.23 -32.68
N ILE A 36 -21.59 4.08 -31.75
CA ILE A 36 -22.09 3.70 -30.43
C ILE A 36 -23.39 4.48 -30.21
N GLY A 37 -24.51 3.84 -30.51
CA GLY A 37 -25.84 4.42 -30.32
C GLY A 37 -26.53 3.95 -29.02
N PRO A 38 -27.83 4.23 -28.86
CA PRO A 38 -28.62 3.87 -27.69
C PRO A 38 -28.56 2.39 -27.27
N LEU A 39 -28.55 1.44 -28.21
CA LEU A 39 -28.50 0.01 -27.90
C LEU A 39 -27.14 -0.40 -27.30
N TRP A 40 -26.05 0.12 -27.87
CA TRP A 40 -24.72 -0.06 -27.29
C TRP A 40 -24.60 0.58 -25.91
N LEU A 41 -25.12 1.80 -25.74
CA LEU A 41 -25.10 2.50 -24.46
C LEU A 41 -25.91 1.76 -23.39
N ASP A 42 -27.05 1.17 -23.73
CA ASP A 42 -27.86 0.39 -22.79
C ASP A 42 -27.14 -0.87 -22.30
N GLU A 43 -26.46 -1.59 -23.19
CA GLU A 43 -25.65 -2.75 -22.81
C GLU A 43 -24.43 -2.36 -21.96
N ILE A 44 -23.76 -1.24 -22.27
CA ILE A 44 -22.65 -0.73 -21.46
C ILE A 44 -23.16 -0.28 -20.07
N ARG A 45 -24.27 0.44 -20.00
CA ARG A 45 -24.93 0.85 -18.73
C ARG A 45 -25.37 -0.33 -17.90
N THR A 46 -25.80 -1.40 -18.56
CA THR A 46 -26.18 -2.65 -17.90
C THR A 46 -24.96 -3.41 -17.37
N ALA A 47 -23.85 -3.41 -18.12
CA ALA A 47 -22.61 -4.07 -17.75
C ALA A 47 -21.85 -3.34 -16.63
N ALA A 48 -21.78 -2.00 -16.70
CA ALA A 48 -21.01 -1.13 -15.81
C ALA A 48 -21.20 -1.43 -14.31
N PRO A 49 -22.41 -1.37 -13.72
CA PRO A 49 -22.60 -1.63 -12.30
C PRO A 49 -22.34 -3.09 -11.91
N ARG A 50 -22.63 -4.05 -12.80
CA ARG A 50 -22.44 -5.49 -12.55
C ARG A 50 -20.97 -5.87 -12.45
N VAL A 51 -20.12 -5.22 -13.24
CA VAL A 51 -18.67 -5.38 -13.18
C VAL A 51 -18.09 -4.55 -12.05
N ALA A 52 -18.47 -3.26 -11.94
CA ALA A 52 -17.92 -2.31 -10.97
C ALA A 52 -18.09 -2.75 -9.51
N ARG A 53 -19.21 -3.41 -9.15
CA ARG A 53 -19.44 -3.91 -7.78
C ARG A 53 -18.37 -4.88 -7.25
N ARG A 54 -17.56 -5.49 -8.13
CA ARG A 54 -16.44 -6.37 -7.76
C ARG A 54 -15.17 -5.60 -7.42
N TYR A 55 -15.15 -4.27 -7.59
CA TYR A 55 -13.99 -3.40 -7.45
C TYR A 55 -14.22 -2.34 -6.37
N SER A 56 -13.17 -2.02 -5.59
CA SER A 56 -13.25 -0.98 -4.56
C SER A 56 -13.47 0.41 -5.18
N PRO A 57 -14.52 1.16 -4.78
CA PRO A 57 -14.73 2.53 -5.25
C PRO A 57 -13.52 3.44 -4.99
N SER A 58 -12.85 3.31 -3.84
CA SER A 58 -11.70 4.14 -3.49
C SER A 58 -10.51 4.02 -4.44
N VAL A 59 -10.43 2.94 -5.23
CA VAL A 59 -9.33 2.67 -6.16
C VAL A 59 -9.75 2.87 -7.62
N TYR A 60 -11.01 2.58 -7.94
CA TYR A 60 -11.50 2.48 -9.31
C TYR A 60 -12.56 3.53 -9.68
N ALA A 61 -13.14 4.21 -8.69
CA ALA A 61 -14.05 5.34 -8.87
C ALA A 61 -13.35 6.66 -8.53
N ARG A 62 -13.88 7.79 -9.02
CA ARG A 62 -13.41 9.13 -8.63
C ARG A 62 -14.00 9.58 -7.28
N THR A 63 -14.98 8.83 -6.77
CA THR A 63 -15.77 9.05 -5.56
C THR A 63 -15.54 7.92 -4.53
N THR A 64 -16.07 8.08 -3.32
CA THR A 64 -15.94 7.08 -2.23
C THR A 64 -16.91 5.91 -2.35
N ALA A 65 -17.85 5.94 -3.30
CA ALA A 65 -18.84 4.88 -3.53
C ALA A 65 -19.27 4.80 -5.01
N TRP A 66 -19.70 3.62 -5.44
CA TRP A 66 -20.35 3.41 -6.75
C TRP A 66 -21.80 3.95 -6.73
N ASN A 67 -21.95 5.28 -6.71
CA ASN A 67 -23.23 5.96 -6.90
C ASN A 67 -23.57 6.09 -8.39
N ALA A 68 -24.76 6.62 -8.70
CA ALA A 68 -25.22 6.80 -10.08
C ALA A 68 -24.21 7.59 -10.93
N ASP A 69 -23.74 8.73 -10.41
CA ASP A 69 -22.76 9.58 -11.10
C ASP A 69 -21.45 8.83 -11.40
N ALA A 70 -20.94 8.02 -10.45
CA ALA A 70 -19.71 7.26 -10.66
C ALA A 70 -19.87 6.13 -11.69
N ILE A 71 -21.08 5.56 -11.80
CA ILE A 71 -21.41 4.59 -12.85
C ILE A 71 -21.54 5.29 -14.20
N ASP A 72 -22.16 6.47 -14.26
CA ASP A 72 -22.26 7.24 -15.50
C ASP A 72 -20.87 7.70 -15.99
N ASP A 73 -19.99 8.14 -15.08
CA ASP A 73 -18.58 8.39 -15.39
C ASP A 73 -17.89 7.16 -15.98
N LEU A 74 -18.13 5.97 -15.39
CA LEU A 74 -17.54 4.72 -15.88
C LEU A 74 -18.06 4.37 -17.28
N VAL A 75 -19.36 4.55 -17.52
CA VAL A 75 -19.98 4.32 -18.84
C VAL A 75 -19.34 5.25 -19.87
N GLN A 76 -19.17 6.53 -19.54
CA GLN A 76 -18.51 7.49 -20.42
C GLN A 76 -17.06 7.06 -20.74
N ASP A 77 -16.26 6.73 -19.72
CA ASP A 77 -14.87 6.29 -19.90
C ASP A 77 -14.78 5.02 -20.79
N VAL A 78 -15.75 4.09 -20.67
CA VAL A 78 -15.83 2.87 -21.51
C VAL A 78 -16.11 3.21 -22.96
N VAL A 79 -17.10 4.09 -23.21
CA VAL A 79 -17.47 4.54 -24.55
C VAL A 79 -16.27 5.22 -25.23
N GLU A 80 -15.64 6.17 -24.54
CA GLU A 80 -14.45 6.88 -25.04
C GLU A 80 -13.34 5.88 -25.40
N ARG A 81 -13.05 4.94 -24.51
CA ARG A 81 -12.04 3.90 -24.74
C ARG A 81 -12.38 3.00 -25.92
N MET A 82 -13.64 2.60 -26.07
CA MET A 82 -14.09 1.76 -27.17
C MET A 82 -13.98 2.48 -28.52
N MET A 83 -14.29 3.78 -28.55
CA MET A 83 -14.13 4.62 -29.75
C MET A 83 -12.65 4.76 -30.13
N VAL A 84 -11.79 5.15 -29.17
CA VAL A 84 -10.35 5.36 -29.41
C VAL A 84 -9.66 4.08 -29.87
N LYS A 85 -10.01 2.93 -29.27
CA LYS A 85 -9.37 1.64 -29.56
C LYS A 85 -10.09 0.81 -30.63
N GLY A 86 -11.11 1.38 -31.32
CA GLY A 86 -11.88 0.70 -32.36
C GLY A 86 -12.57 -0.60 -31.90
N GLN A 87 -12.90 -0.70 -30.60
CA GLN A 87 -13.37 -1.96 -30.01
C GLN A 87 -14.81 -2.27 -30.37
N ALA A 88 -15.65 -1.27 -30.68
CA ALA A 88 -17.00 -1.50 -31.16
C ALA A 88 -16.98 -2.25 -32.51
N GLN A 89 -16.15 -1.79 -33.46
CA GLN A 89 -15.94 -2.47 -34.75
C GLN A 89 -15.40 -3.89 -34.54
N TYR A 90 -14.39 -4.07 -33.69
CA TYR A 90 -13.86 -5.40 -33.39
C TYR A 90 -14.92 -6.36 -32.85
N ILE A 91 -15.82 -5.89 -31.99
CA ILE A 91 -16.91 -6.72 -31.47
C ILE A 91 -17.89 -7.08 -32.58
N CYS A 92 -18.24 -6.15 -33.47
CA CYS A 92 -19.07 -6.43 -34.65
C CYS A 92 -18.42 -7.47 -35.58
N ASP A 93 -17.11 -7.44 -35.74
CA ASP A 93 -16.37 -8.35 -36.63
C ASP A 93 -16.24 -9.77 -36.07
N VAL A 94 -16.21 -9.92 -34.73
CA VAL A 94 -15.84 -11.17 -34.04
C VAL A 94 -17.00 -11.85 -33.30
N ALA A 95 -18.05 -11.10 -32.95
CA ALA A 95 -19.19 -11.67 -32.23
C ALA A 95 -20.00 -12.62 -33.12
N ASN A 96 -20.23 -13.85 -32.62
CA ASN A 96 -20.99 -14.88 -33.33
C ASN A 96 -22.47 -14.86 -32.96
N ASP A 97 -22.78 -14.34 -31.77
CA ASP A 97 -24.12 -14.18 -31.23
C ASP A 97 -24.13 -13.00 -30.23
N PHE A 98 -25.32 -12.64 -29.76
CA PHE A 98 -25.48 -11.53 -28.83
C PHE A 98 -24.81 -11.78 -27.46
N GLY A 99 -24.79 -13.04 -27.00
CA GLY A 99 -24.11 -13.41 -25.76
C GLY A 99 -22.60 -13.19 -25.84
N HIS A 100 -21.99 -13.55 -26.97
CA HIS A 100 -20.58 -13.31 -27.25
C HIS A 100 -20.28 -11.80 -27.32
N ALA A 101 -21.11 -11.01 -28.01
CA ALA A 101 -20.98 -9.56 -28.04
C ALA A 101 -21.04 -8.96 -26.63
N ARG A 102 -22.00 -9.40 -25.81
CA ARG A 102 -22.17 -8.95 -24.43
C ARG A 102 -20.97 -9.28 -23.56
N ALA A 103 -20.44 -10.50 -23.67
CA ALA A 103 -19.22 -10.89 -22.94
C ALA A 103 -18.03 -9.99 -23.31
N LEU A 104 -17.89 -9.64 -24.59
CA LEU A 104 -16.85 -8.71 -25.03
C LEU A 104 -17.08 -7.28 -24.50
N ILE A 105 -18.31 -6.80 -24.43
CA ILE A 105 -18.65 -5.51 -23.80
C ILE A 105 -18.28 -5.51 -22.31
N TYR A 106 -18.64 -6.57 -21.57
CA TYR A 106 -18.26 -6.73 -20.16
C TYR A 106 -16.74 -6.73 -19.97
N ARG A 107 -16.01 -7.36 -20.90
CA ARG A 107 -14.55 -7.31 -20.94
C ARG A 107 -14.05 -5.88 -21.15
N GLN A 108 -14.66 -5.08 -22.03
CA GLN A 108 -14.28 -3.69 -22.21
C GLN A 108 -14.49 -2.87 -20.93
N VAL A 109 -15.60 -3.07 -20.22
CA VAL A 109 -15.83 -2.43 -18.91
C VAL A 109 -14.72 -2.79 -17.92
N ARG A 110 -14.39 -4.08 -17.80
CA ARG A 110 -13.32 -4.56 -16.93
C ARG A 110 -11.97 -3.94 -17.27
N MET A 111 -11.62 -3.91 -18.55
CA MET A 111 -10.34 -3.33 -18.98
C MET A 111 -10.30 -1.81 -18.80
N THR A 112 -11.44 -1.12 -18.92
CA THR A 112 -11.54 0.32 -18.62
C THR A 112 -11.30 0.58 -17.14
N LEU A 113 -11.86 -0.23 -16.25
CA LEU A 113 -11.58 -0.13 -14.81
C LEU A 113 -10.09 -0.34 -14.51
N ILE A 114 -9.44 -1.32 -15.16
CA ILE A 114 -8.00 -1.52 -15.02
C ILE A 114 -7.22 -0.28 -15.47
N ASP A 115 -7.58 0.30 -16.62
CA ASP A 115 -6.94 1.51 -17.15
C ASP A 115 -7.22 2.74 -16.27
N ARG A 116 -8.40 2.83 -15.63
CA ARG A 116 -8.83 3.92 -14.73
C ARG A 116 -8.26 3.79 -13.31
N ARG A 117 -7.68 2.63 -12.96
CA ARG A 117 -7.15 2.35 -11.62
C ARG A 117 -6.29 3.52 -11.14
N GLN A 118 -6.77 4.23 -10.12
CA GLN A 118 -6.00 5.29 -9.49
C GLN A 118 -4.87 4.64 -8.70
N ARG A 119 -3.64 5.12 -8.88
CA ARG A 119 -2.50 4.68 -8.05
C ARG A 119 -2.78 5.10 -6.61
N THR A 120 -2.83 4.12 -5.72
CA THR A 120 -2.99 4.37 -4.28
C THR A 120 -1.65 4.79 -3.66
N ALA A 121 -1.69 5.40 -2.47
CA ALA A 121 -0.48 5.61 -1.68
C ALA A 121 0.29 4.30 -1.41
N ILE A 122 -0.41 3.16 -1.32
CA ILE A 122 0.18 1.83 -1.19
C ILE A 122 0.89 1.40 -2.48
N ASP A 123 0.33 1.69 -3.65
CA ASP A 123 1.00 1.39 -4.93
C ASP A 123 2.28 2.22 -5.11
N ASN A 124 2.23 3.50 -4.77
CA ASN A 124 3.42 4.35 -4.77
C ASN A 124 4.45 3.90 -3.74
N LEU A 125 4.00 3.46 -2.55
CA LEU A 125 4.89 2.89 -1.54
C LEU A 125 5.53 1.58 -2.02
N PHE A 126 4.75 0.71 -2.65
CA PHE A 126 5.22 -0.55 -3.21
C PHE A 126 6.26 -0.33 -4.31
N ASP A 127 6.02 0.60 -5.24
CA ASP A 127 6.98 0.93 -6.30
C ASP A 127 8.30 1.45 -5.71
N ARG A 128 8.23 2.39 -4.74
CA ARG A 128 9.40 2.88 -4.01
C ARG A 128 10.12 1.79 -3.22
N ALA A 129 9.36 0.85 -2.64
CA ALA A 129 9.91 -0.29 -1.92
C ALA A 129 10.71 -1.19 -2.86
N VAL A 130 10.14 -1.55 -4.02
CA VAL A 130 10.82 -2.36 -5.04
C VAL A 130 12.08 -1.66 -5.57
N GLU A 131 12.02 -0.35 -5.81
CA GLU A 131 13.20 0.44 -6.19
C GLU A 131 14.27 0.39 -5.10
N ARG A 132 13.90 0.58 -3.83
CA ARG A 132 14.84 0.57 -2.71
C ARG A 132 15.47 -0.81 -2.47
N LEU A 133 14.69 -1.87 -2.65
CA LEU A 133 15.16 -3.26 -2.59
C LEU A 133 16.13 -3.64 -3.72
N GLY A 134 16.21 -2.83 -4.78
CA GLY A 134 17.22 -2.97 -5.83
C GLY A 134 18.60 -2.41 -5.46
N SER A 135 18.78 -1.90 -4.23
CA SER A 135 20.02 -1.30 -3.74
C SER A 135 20.50 -1.98 -2.45
N PRO A 136 21.82 -1.90 -2.13
CA PRO A 136 22.34 -2.38 -0.86
C PRO A 136 21.60 -1.78 0.35
N PRO A 137 21.40 -2.54 1.44
CA PRO A 137 21.96 -3.89 1.72
C PRO A 137 21.09 -5.06 1.23
N PHE A 138 20.17 -4.84 0.29
CA PHE A 138 19.26 -5.87 -0.20
C PHE A 138 19.80 -6.53 -1.46
N ASP A 139 19.57 -7.84 -1.56
CA ASP A 139 19.86 -8.64 -2.74
C ASP A 139 18.58 -9.23 -3.31
N GLN A 140 18.43 -9.13 -4.63
CA GLN A 140 17.39 -9.85 -5.35
C GLN A 140 17.81 -11.32 -5.52
N VAL A 141 16.99 -12.25 -5.00
CA VAL A 141 17.26 -13.69 -5.03
C VAL A 141 16.65 -14.35 -6.26
N LYS A 142 15.39 -14.03 -6.57
CA LYS A 142 14.65 -14.57 -7.71
C LYS A 142 14.18 -13.46 -8.63
N SER A 143 14.06 -13.78 -9.92
CA SER A 143 13.52 -12.87 -10.94
C SER A 143 12.02 -13.07 -11.20
N ARG A 144 11.47 -14.26 -10.95
CA ARG A 144 10.04 -14.59 -11.13
C ARG A 144 9.56 -15.68 -10.15
N PRO A 145 8.63 -15.37 -9.22
CA PRO A 145 8.32 -14.01 -8.77
C PRO A 145 9.59 -13.31 -8.26
N ARG A 146 9.65 -11.98 -8.31
CA ARG A 146 10.80 -11.27 -7.74
C ARG A 146 10.79 -11.47 -6.23
N SER A 147 11.97 -11.74 -5.67
CA SER A 147 12.14 -11.88 -4.22
C SER A 147 13.44 -11.25 -3.77
N TRP A 148 13.43 -10.76 -2.53
CA TRP A 148 14.53 -10.01 -1.94
C TRP A 148 14.85 -10.49 -0.53
N ARG A 149 16.10 -10.30 -0.14
CA ARG A 149 16.60 -10.59 1.21
C ARG A 149 17.66 -9.55 1.61
N ILE A 150 18.00 -9.49 2.89
CA ILE A 150 19.17 -8.75 3.37
C ILE A 150 20.42 -9.59 3.09
N ASP A 151 21.49 -8.94 2.63
CA ASP A 151 22.81 -9.56 2.51
C ASP A 151 23.38 -9.86 3.92
N GLY A 152 23.77 -11.12 4.17
CA GLY A 152 24.31 -11.54 5.46
C GLY A 152 23.75 -12.85 6.04
N PRO A 153 24.13 -13.21 7.28
CA PRO A 153 23.74 -14.46 7.91
C PRO A 153 22.23 -14.53 8.16
N MET A 154 21.64 -15.64 7.71
CA MET A 154 20.21 -15.88 7.68
C MET A 154 19.66 -16.09 9.11
N SER A 155 18.60 -15.37 9.48
CA SER A 155 17.70 -15.82 10.54
C SER A 155 16.72 -16.83 9.97
N ASP A 156 16.23 -17.76 10.79
CA ASP A 156 15.28 -18.76 10.34
C ASP A 156 14.02 -18.08 9.75
N PRO A 157 13.65 -18.39 8.50
CA PRO A 157 12.50 -17.75 7.86
C PRO A 157 11.23 -18.06 8.66
N ALA A 158 10.54 -16.99 9.07
CA ALA A 158 9.28 -17.07 9.78
C ALA A 158 8.18 -16.37 8.97
N PRO A 159 6.94 -16.88 8.96
CA PRO A 159 5.84 -16.18 8.31
C PRO A 159 5.63 -14.81 8.97
N ALA A 160 5.23 -13.82 8.17
CA ALA A 160 4.95 -12.47 8.67
C ALA A 160 3.99 -12.51 9.87
N SER A 161 4.45 -11.98 11.00
CA SER A 161 3.70 -12.00 12.26
C SER A 161 2.81 -10.77 12.40
N ARG A 162 1.75 -10.87 13.20
CA ARG A 162 0.94 -9.71 13.61
C ARG A 162 1.78 -8.63 14.30
N ARG A 163 2.88 -9.03 14.94
CA ARG A 163 3.82 -8.09 15.55
C ARG A 163 4.59 -7.32 14.49
N LEU A 164 5.06 -7.96 13.42
CA LEU A 164 5.68 -7.27 12.29
C LEU A 164 4.74 -6.22 11.71
N THR A 165 3.47 -6.56 11.45
CA THR A 165 2.51 -5.60 10.90
C THR A 165 2.23 -4.44 11.87
N SER A 166 2.18 -4.71 13.18
CA SER A 166 2.03 -3.67 14.20
C SER A 166 3.28 -2.77 14.33
N SER A 167 4.48 -3.34 14.18
CA SER A 167 5.74 -2.60 14.15
C SER A 167 5.84 -1.67 12.95
N LEU A 168 5.44 -2.14 11.77
CA LEU A 168 5.37 -1.32 10.56
C LEU A 168 4.31 -0.22 10.70
N ALA A 169 3.15 -0.55 11.25
CA ALA A 169 2.08 0.42 11.51
C ALA A 169 2.52 1.56 12.43
N ALA A 170 3.41 1.27 13.39
CA ALA A 170 3.95 2.23 14.33
C ALA A 170 5.02 3.15 13.73
N LEU A 171 5.60 2.86 12.56
CA LEU A 171 6.66 3.70 12.00
C LEU A 171 6.19 5.14 11.70
N PRO A 172 7.05 6.16 11.92
CA PRO A 172 6.71 7.56 11.68
C PRO A 172 6.29 7.81 10.24
N ARG A 173 5.18 8.54 10.06
CA ARG A 173 4.61 8.82 8.74
C ARG A 173 4.82 10.27 8.36
N LEU A 174 4.89 10.50 7.06
CA LEU A 174 4.74 11.84 6.52
C LEU A 174 3.28 12.27 6.68
N PRO A 175 3.00 13.47 7.22
CA PRO A 175 1.66 14.00 7.27
C PRO A 175 1.13 14.18 5.84
N GLY A 176 -0.01 13.58 5.55
CA GLY A 176 -0.72 13.86 4.31
C GLY A 176 -1.28 15.28 4.37
N ASN A 177 -1.04 16.09 3.35
CA ASN A 177 -1.64 17.43 3.25
C ASN A 177 -3.10 17.40 2.76
N GLY A 178 -3.71 16.20 2.65
CA GLY A 178 -5.08 15.98 2.17
C GLY A 178 -5.31 16.33 0.69
N MET A 179 -4.33 16.94 0.01
CA MET A 179 -4.46 17.41 -1.38
C MET A 179 -4.04 16.34 -2.40
N GLU A 180 -3.16 15.43 -2.01
CA GLU A 180 -2.64 14.38 -2.89
C GLU A 180 -3.12 12.99 -2.45
N ARG A 181 -3.90 12.32 -3.30
CA ARG A 181 -4.40 10.95 -3.07
C ARG A 181 -3.30 9.86 -3.05
N ALA A 182 -2.05 10.24 -3.32
CA ALA A 182 -0.93 9.32 -3.45
C ALA A 182 0.38 9.85 -2.83
N SER A 183 0.28 10.69 -1.79
CA SER A 183 1.45 11.18 -1.05
C SER A 183 2.30 10.03 -0.50
N ALA A 184 3.60 10.28 -0.42
CA ALA A 184 4.54 9.37 0.23
C ALA A 184 4.13 9.13 1.70
N ILE A 185 3.95 7.87 2.09
CA ILE A 185 3.62 7.51 3.48
C ILE A 185 4.86 7.63 4.39
N TRP A 186 6.02 7.25 3.87
CA TRP A 186 7.30 7.22 4.59
C TRP A 186 8.38 8.00 3.85
N THR A 187 9.32 8.57 4.62
CA THR A 187 10.60 9.03 4.07
C THR A 187 11.41 7.86 3.52
N THR A 188 12.47 8.14 2.77
CA THR A 188 13.36 7.10 2.23
C THR A 188 14.06 6.31 3.34
N GLU A 189 14.40 6.97 4.44
CA GLU A 189 15.04 6.37 5.61
C GLU A 189 14.06 5.45 6.35
N THR A 190 12.83 5.90 6.62
CA THR A 190 11.81 5.07 7.26
C THR A 190 11.41 3.88 6.39
N LEU A 191 11.31 4.08 5.07
CA LEU A 191 11.09 2.98 4.13
C LEU A 191 12.24 1.97 4.17
N SER A 192 13.49 2.43 4.23
CA SER A 192 14.66 1.54 4.33
C SER A 192 14.61 0.71 5.61
N ASP A 193 14.30 1.33 6.75
CA ASP A 193 14.17 0.62 8.03
C ASP A 193 13.00 -0.37 8.02
N ALA A 194 11.88 -0.01 7.39
CA ALA A 194 10.72 -0.89 7.21
C ALA A 194 11.08 -2.15 6.41
N LEU A 195 11.83 -1.99 5.31
CA LEU A 195 12.29 -3.10 4.49
C LEU A 195 13.31 -3.98 5.24
N MET A 196 14.20 -3.37 6.01
CA MET A 196 15.11 -4.10 6.91
C MET A 196 14.33 -4.93 7.95
N LEU A 197 13.26 -4.38 8.52
CA LEU A 197 12.36 -5.09 9.44
C LEU A 197 11.66 -6.27 8.77
N ILE A 198 11.12 -6.08 7.55
CA ILE A 198 10.42 -7.12 6.79
C ILE A 198 11.36 -8.26 6.44
N CYS A 199 12.46 -7.98 5.75
CA CYS A 199 13.42 -8.99 5.34
C CYS A 199 14.11 -9.64 6.54
N GLY A 200 14.37 -8.89 7.63
CA GLY A 200 14.94 -9.46 8.85
C GLY A 200 14.00 -10.42 9.57
N ALA A 201 12.69 -10.23 9.45
CA ALA A 201 11.68 -11.09 10.08
C ALA A 201 11.29 -12.30 9.23
N VAL A 202 11.17 -12.12 7.91
CA VAL A 202 10.69 -13.15 6.97
C VAL A 202 11.84 -13.91 6.29
N GLY A 203 13.04 -13.32 6.25
CA GLY A 203 14.20 -13.85 5.54
C GLY A 203 14.20 -13.43 4.07
N GLU A 204 13.49 -14.20 3.23
CA GLU A 204 13.26 -13.90 1.81
C GLU A 204 11.80 -13.48 1.63
N VAL A 205 11.56 -12.29 1.10
CA VAL A 205 10.21 -11.77 0.82
C VAL A 205 9.98 -11.67 -0.67
N ASP A 206 8.87 -12.23 -1.16
CA ASP A 206 8.45 -12.09 -2.56
C ASP A 206 7.48 -10.91 -2.78
N GLU A 207 7.27 -10.53 -4.04
CA GLU A 207 6.37 -9.42 -4.40
C GLU A 207 4.95 -9.54 -3.82
N PRO A 208 4.24 -10.68 -3.96
CA PRO A 208 2.92 -10.85 -3.35
C PRO A 208 2.94 -10.69 -1.83
N GLU A 209 3.92 -11.29 -1.15
CA GLU A 209 4.02 -11.21 0.30
C GLU A 209 4.37 -9.80 0.77
N LEU A 210 5.30 -9.11 0.12
CA LEU A 210 5.62 -7.71 0.41
C LEU A 210 4.38 -6.82 0.30
N ARG A 211 3.62 -6.96 -0.78
CA ARG A 211 2.37 -6.21 -0.99
C ARG A 211 1.39 -6.48 0.13
N ARG A 212 1.15 -7.75 0.46
CA ARG A 212 0.24 -8.16 1.54
C ARG A 212 0.67 -7.57 2.89
N ILE A 213 1.96 -7.64 3.24
CA ILE A 213 2.48 -7.10 4.50
C ILE A 213 2.25 -5.58 4.57
N LEU A 214 2.55 -4.84 3.51
CA LEU A 214 2.34 -3.39 3.45
C LEU A 214 0.85 -3.03 3.55
N GLU A 215 -0.01 -3.76 2.82
CA GLU A 215 -1.46 -3.58 2.88
C GLU A 215 -1.98 -3.83 4.31
N GLU A 216 -1.68 -4.97 4.93
CA GLU A 216 -2.13 -5.31 6.28
C GLU A 216 -1.66 -4.30 7.34
N SER A 217 -0.40 -3.84 7.24
CA SER A 217 0.18 -2.87 8.18
C SER A 217 -0.47 -1.49 8.08
N LEU A 218 -1.00 -1.15 6.91
CA LEU A 218 -1.61 0.14 6.62
C LEU A 218 -3.15 0.08 6.64
N THR A 219 -3.75 -1.11 6.68
CA THR A 219 -5.22 -1.33 6.62
C THR A 219 -5.95 -0.71 7.81
N VAL A 220 -5.36 -0.72 9.00
CA VAL A 220 -5.91 -0.05 10.21
C VAL A 220 -6.12 1.46 9.99
N PHE A 221 -5.46 2.01 8.96
CA PHE A 221 -5.49 3.44 8.63
C PHE A 221 -6.16 3.73 7.29
N ALA A 222 -6.31 2.74 6.41
CA ALA A 222 -7.17 2.85 5.23
C ALA A 222 -8.67 3.00 5.61
N THR A 223 -9.07 2.47 6.77
CA THR A 223 -10.39 2.73 7.38
C THR A 223 -10.44 4.02 8.19
N ALA A 224 -9.30 4.67 8.41
CA ALA A 224 -9.13 5.92 9.15
C ALA A 224 -9.06 7.15 8.22
N GLU A 225 -9.65 7.08 7.02
CA GLU A 225 -10.03 8.26 6.21
C GLU A 225 -10.98 9.22 6.98
N VAL A 226 -11.39 8.85 8.20
CA VAL A 226 -12.18 9.64 9.15
C VAL A 226 -11.42 9.95 10.46
N VAL A 227 -10.09 9.90 10.48
CA VAL A 227 -9.35 10.62 11.54
C VAL A 227 -9.24 12.08 11.09
N SER A 228 -10.29 12.80 11.45
CA SER A 228 -10.37 14.26 11.51
C SER A 228 -9.03 14.82 11.97
N ASP A 229 -8.47 15.73 11.19
CA ASP A 229 -7.79 17.02 11.47
C ASP A 229 -7.29 17.40 12.89
N ASP A 230 -7.21 16.49 13.86
CA ASP A 230 -7.04 16.80 15.29
C ASP A 230 -5.77 16.17 15.90
N ALA A 231 -4.87 15.64 15.07
CA ALA A 231 -3.51 15.34 15.47
C ALA A 231 -2.58 16.37 14.85
N GLY A 232 -2.63 17.61 15.35
CA GLY A 232 -1.66 18.67 15.13
C GLY A 232 -1.34 18.95 13.65
N THR A 233 -1.65 20.15 13.20
CA THR A 233 -0.89 20.81 12.14
C THR A 233 0.57 21.02 12.59
N GLU A 234 1.31 19.95 12.90
CA GLU A 234 2.75 19.94 12.82
C GLU A 234 3.07 19.98 11.33
N ILE A 235 2.95 21.19 10.79
CA ILE A 235 3.82 21.67 9.74
C ILE A 235 5.23 21.49 10.32
N ARG A 236 5.82 20.31 10.17
CA ARG A 236 7.28 20.21 10.09
C ARG A 236 7.65 20.76 8.71
N SER A 237 7.46 22.07 8.58
CA SER A 237 8.07 22.86 7.53
C SER A 237 9.57 22.74 7.71
N GLY A 238 10.22 22.24 6.68
CA GLY A 238 11.67 22.26 6.58
C GLY A 238 12.27 20.90 6.83
N GLU A 239 12.73 20.30 5.74
CA GLU A 239 14.04 19.64 5.75
C GLU A 239 14.94 20.39 6.74
N LEU A 240 15.36 19.71 7.82
CA LEU A 240 16.26 20.31 8.81
C LEU A 240 17.44 20.89 8.03
N ASP A 241 17.93 22.07 8.43
CA ASP A 241 19.17 22.54 7.85
C ASP A 241 20.27 21.49 8.09
N PRO A 242 21.28 21.40 7.20
CA PRO A 242 22.28 20.35 7.27
C PRO A 242 23.00 20.26 8.63
N GLY A 243 23.15 21.39 9.35
CA GLY A 243 23.76 21.44 10.67
C GLY A 243 22.89 20.76 11.72
N ASN A 244 21.62 21.15 11.81
CA ASN A 244 20.65 20.52 12.71
C ASN A 244 20.40 19.04 12.35
N LEU A 245 20.42 18.68 11.07
CA LEU A 245 20.30 17.28 10.63
C LEU A 245 21.49 16.44 11.12
N THR A 246 22.71 16.97 11.00
CA THR A 246 23.93 16.29 11.47
C THR A 246 23.86 16.08 12.99
N MET A 247 23.51 17.13 13.72
CA MET A 247 23.35 17.08 15.17
C MET A 247 22.27 16.07 15.60
N ALA A 248 21.12 16.06 14.93
CA ALA A 248 20.03 15.14 15.22
C ALA A 248 20.44 13.67 14.98
N ASN A 249 21.19 13.40 13.91
CA ASN A 249 21.73 12.07 13.63
C ASN A 249 22.75 11.64 14.71
N GLU A 250 23.64 12.54 15.16
CA GLU A 250 24.59 12.25 16.24
C GLU A 250 23.88 11.94 17.57
N ILE A 251 22.88 12.75 17.94
CA ILE A 251 22.05 12.51 19.13
C ILE A 251 21.38 11.14 19.04
N THR A 252 20.78 10.84 17.88
CA THR A 252 20.11 9.55 17.65
C THR A 252 21.08 8.37 17.84
N GLN A 253 22.30 8.47 17.32
CA GLN A 253 23.32 7.44 17.48
C GLN A 253 23.79 7.30 18.94
N ARG A 254 23.98 8.41 19.66
CA ARG A 254 24.32 8.37 21.10
C ARG A 254 23.21 7.75 21.94
N LEU A 255 21.95 8.08 21.66
CA LEU A 255 20.81 7.46 22.34
C LEU A 255 20.75 5.96 22.07
N LEU A 256 20.92 5.54 20.82
CA LEU A 256 20.99 4.12 20.48
C LEU A 256 22.14 3.42 21.20
N ALA A 257 23.34 3.97 21.22
CA ALA A 257 24.47 3.36 21.91
C ALA A 257 24.25 3.23 23.43
N THR A 258 23.51 4.17 24.03
CA THR A 258 23.31 4.27 25.48
C THR A 258 22.15 3.40 26.00
N LEU A 259 21.16 3.13 25.15
CA LEU A 259 20.04 2.25 25.49
C LEU A 259 20.49 0.79 25.56
N THR A 260 20.12 0.10 26.64
CA THR A 260 20.29 -1.36 26.72
C THR A 260 19.29 -2.07 25.80
N LEU A 261 19.49 -3.37 25.59
CA LEU A 261 18.55 -4.16 24.78
C LEU A 261 17.16 -4.21 25.42
N GLU A 262 17.09 -4.30 26.75
CA GLU A 262 15.84 -4.33 27.51
C GLU A 262 15.10 -3.00 27.43
N GLU A 263 15.82 -1.88 27.55
CA GLU A 263 15.27 -0.53 27.40
C GLU A 263 14.77 -0.28 25.97
N ALA A 264 15.55 -0.69 24.96
CA ALA A 264 15.15 -0.61 23.56
C ALA A 264 13.89 -1.47 23.29
N THR A 265 13.85 -2.70 23.82
CA THR A 265 12.69 -3.59 23.71
C THR A 265 11.45 -3.00 24.37
N LEU A 266 11.62 -2.33 25.50
CA LEU A 266 10.54 -1.63 26.18
C LEU A 266 10.01 -0.45 25.37
N LEU A 267 10.90 0.43 24.88
CA LEU A 267 10.51 1.58 24.07
C LEU A 267 9.82 1.14 22.78
N ALA A 268 10.36 0.13 22.09
CA ALA A 268 9.73 -0.47 20.91
C ALA A 268 8.32 -0.99 21.23
N GLY A 269 8.15 -1.73 22.33
CA GLY A 269 6.83 -2.20 22.76
C GLY A 269 5.85 -1.05 23.00
N LYS A 270 6.31 0.07 23.57
CA LYS A 270 5.46 1.25 23.78
C LYS A 270 5.03 1.94 22.50
N TRP A 271 5.92 2.07 21.52
CA TRP A 271 5.55 2.61 20.21
C TRP A 271 4.63 1.69 19.41
N ILE A 272 4.78 0.37 19.56
CA ILE A 272 3.91 -0.63 18.95
C ILE A 272 2.51 -0.64 19.58
N GLY A 273 2.38 -0.18 20.84
CA GLY A 273 1.13 -0.19 21.60
C GLY A 273 0.97 -1.41 22.53
N ASP A 274 2.05 -2.12 22.84
CA ASP A 274 2.03 -3.24 23.78
C ASP A 274 1.70 -2.76 25.21
N SER A 275 0.94 -3.59 25.95
CA SER A 275 0.70 -3.35 27.37
C SER A 275 1.97 -3.55 28.21
N ASP A 276 2.05 -2.94 29.40
CA ASP A 276 3.17 -3.18 30.33
C ASP A 276 3.33 -4.66 30.69
N GLY A 277 2.22 -5.41 30.71
CA GLY A 277 2.22 -6.85 30.94
C GLY A 277 2.85 -7.64 29.79
N ASP A 278 2.57 -7.26 28.55
CA ASP A 278 3.11 -7.94 27.37
C ASP A 278 4.60 -7.63 27.19
N ILE A 279 5.01 -6.38 27.46
CA ILE A 279 6.42 -5.97 27.46
C ILE A 279 7.19 -6.74 28.53
N ALA A 280 6.68 -6.80 29.76
CA ALA A 280 7.32 -7.53 30.85
C ALA A 280 7.47 -9.03 30.52
N ARG A 281 6.43 -9.64 29.94
CA ARG A 281 6.47 -11.04 29.49
C ARG A 281 7.56 -11.27 28.45
N ARG A 282 7.70 -10.39 27.46
CA ARG A 282 8.72 -10.50 26.41
C ARG A 282 10.13 -10.34 26.95
N LEU A 283 10.31 -9.42 27.88
CA LEU A 283 11.57 -9.23 28.58
C LEU A 283 11.92 -10.38 29.55
N GLY A 284 10.97 -11.29 29.84
CA GLY A 284 11.15 -12.34 30.84
C GLY A 284 11.26 -11.81 32.28
N VAL A 285 10.70 -10.63 32.56
CA VAL A 285 10.80 -9.96 33.86
C VAL A 285 9.43 -9.63 34.47
N SER A 286 9.43 -9.21 35.73
CA SER A 286 8.22 -8.72 36.40
C SER A 286 7.80 -7.33 35.89
N ARG A 287 6.50 -6.99 35.99
CA ARG A 287 6.01 -5.65 35.63
C ARG A 287 6.74 -4.51 36.38
N PRO A 288 7.02 -4.60 37.70
CA PRO A 288 7.83 -3.59 38.38
C PRO A 288 9.24 -3.45 37.81
N THR A 289 9.88 -4.55 37.39
CA THR A 289 11.21 -4.49 36.75
C THR A 289 11.13 -3.78 35.40
N ALA A 290 10.11 -4.09 34.58
CA ALA A 290 9.89 -3.39 33.32
C ALA A 290 9.64 -1.88 33.54
N ALA A 291 8.91 -1.49 34.59
CA ALA A 291 8.72 -0.09 34.94
C ALA A 291 10.05 0.64 35.22
N LYS A 292 11.02 -0.02 35.89
CA LYS A 292 12.37 0.55 36.09
C LYS A 292 13.11 0.77 34.78
N TYR A 293 13.02 -0.17 33.83
CA TYR A 293 13.59 0.04 32.49
C TYR A 293 12.93 1.21 31.76
N LYS A 294 11.62 1.41 31.93
CA LYS A 294 10.90 2.56 31.37
C LYS A 294 11.43 3.88 31.93
N GLU A 295 11.54 3.98 33.24
CA GLU A 295 12.05 5.18 33.91
C GLU A 295 13.48 5.49 33.46
N SER A 296 14.35 4.49 33.41
CA SER A 296 15.73 4.62 32.93
C SER A 296 15.80 5.07 31.47
N ALA A 297 15.04 4.43 30.58
CA ALA A 297 15.00 4.78 29.16
C ALA A 297 14.49 6.21 28.94
N PHE A 298 13.44 6.61 29.67
CA PHE A 298 12.87 7.95 29.57
C PHE A 298 13.82 9.01 30.11
N ALA A 299 14.54 8.73 31.20
CA ALA A 299 15.58 9.62 31.70
C ALA A 299 16.67 9.83 30.65
N LYS A 300 17.22 8.77 30.06
CA LYS A 300 18.25 8.86 29.01
C LYS A 300 17.79 9.69 27.81
N VAL A 301 16.57 9.45 27.32
CA VAL A 301 16.03 10.22 26.17
C VAL A 301 15.81 11.69 26.53
N ARG A 302 15.24 11.96 27.71
CA ARG A 302 15.01 13.32 28.17
C ARG A 302 16.31 14.09 28.35
N ASP A 303 17.29 13.49 29.04
CA ASP A 303 18.53 14.15 29.39
C ASP A 303 19.30 14.57 28.12
N GLU A 304 19.21 13.79 27.04
CA GLU A 304 19.85 14.12 25.76
C GLU A 304 19.08 15.16 24.90
N LEU A 305 17.77 15.31 25.13
CA LEU A 305 16.87 16.14 24.30
C LEU A 305 16.42 17.45 24.97
N THR A 306 16.67 17.64 26.26
CA THR A 306 16.12 18.76 27.05
C THR A 306 16.50 20.15 26.51
N GLU A 307 17.68 20.29 25.90
CA GLU A 307 18.20 21.58 25.40
C GLU A 307 18.07 21.74 23.88
N GLN A 308 17.36 20.83 23.20
CA GLN A 308 17.27 20.79 21.75
C GLN A 308 16.05 21.55 21.23
N SER A 309 16.13 22.05 19.98
CA SER A 309 15.00 22.66 19.31
C SER A 309 13.91 21.63 19.02
N GLU A 310 12.65 22.07 18.98
CA GLU A 310 11.50 21.20 18.70
C GLU A 310 11.64 20.43 17.38
N ALA A 311 12.21 21.07 16.35
CA ALA A 311 12.48 20.43 15.06
C ALA A 311 13.51 19.30 15.17
N VAL A 312 14.61 19.51 15.91
CA VAL A 312 15.63 18.49 16.17
C VAL A 312 15.02 17.36 17.00
N VAL A 313 14.32 17.68 18.08
CA VAL A 313 13.63 16.70 18.93
C VAL A 313 12.68 15.83 18.10
N GLY A 314 11.86 16.47 17.26
CA GLY A 314 10.92 15.79 16.39
C GLY A 314 11.59 14.80 15.44
N TYR A 315 12.70 15.20 14.81
CA TYR A 315 13.46 14.31 13.92
C TYR A 315 14.11 13.15 14.68
N VAL A 316 14.76 13.43 15.83
CA VAL A 316 15.36 12.38 16.67
C VAL A 316 14.30 11.37 17.07
N PHE A 317 13.12 11.80 17.54
CA PHE A 317 12.06 10.87 17.90
C PHE A 317 11.64 9.97 16.74
N ALA A 318 11.42 10.54 15.55
CA ALA A 318 11.06 9.77 14.36
C ALA A 318 12.15 8.74 14.02
N ARG A 319 13.42 9.15 13.97
CA ARG A 319 14.53 8.26 13.62
C ARG A 319 14.78 7.20 14.70
N LEU A 320 14.75 7.60 15.96
CA LEU A 320 14.94 6.70 17.11
C LEU A 320 13.84 5.64 17.17
N GLN A 321 12.59 6.00 16.89
CA GLN A 321 11.47 5.05 16.85
C GLN A 321 11.72 3.92 15.87
N SER A 322 12.05 4.23 14.61
CA SER A 322 12.33 3.21 13.59
C SER A 322 13.51 2.32 13.97
N LEU A 323 14.61 2.92 14.44
CA LEU A 323 15.84 2.20 14.78
C LEU A 323 15.71 1.33 16.04
N VAL A 324 14.96 1.79 17.05
CA VAL A 324 14.72 1.02 18.27
C VAL A 324 13.77 -0.14 18.02
N ILE A 325 12.72 0.04 17.20
CA ILE A 325 11.84 -1.06 16.77
C ILE A 325 12.66 -2.12 16.01
N ALA A 326 13.55 -1.71 15.11
CA ALA A 326 14.47 -2.62 14.43
C ALA A 326 15.39 -3.36 15.40
N ARG A 327 16.05 -2.64 16.31
CA ARG A 327 16.97 -3.23 17.30
C ARG A 327 16.29 -4.20 18.26
N ALA A 328 15.04 -3.94 18.63
CA ALA A 328 14.23 -4.83 19.46
C ALA A 328 13.74 -6.09 18.72
N GLY A 329 14.16 -6.27 17.45
CA GLY A 329 13.73 -7.37 16.61
C GLY A 329 12.25 -7.29 16.27
N GLY A 330 11.73 -6.11 15.90
CA GLY A 330 10.31 -5.78 15.73
C GLY A 330 9.42 -6.75 14.92
N GLY A 331 9.96 -7.79 14.29
CA GLY A 331 9.19 -8.89 13.68
C GLY A 331 9.33 -10.28 14.35
N ALA A 332 10.29 -10.46 15.27
CA ALA A 332 10.50 -11.70 16.02
C ALA A 332 9.46 -11.86 17.13
N ARG A 333 9.07 -13.13 17.39
CA ARG A 333 7.95 -13.55 18.26
C ARG A 333 7.97 -12.91 19.65
#